data_AF-A0A961DX39-F1
#
_entry.id   AF-A0A961DX39-F1
#
_cell.length_a   1.000
_cell.length_b   1.000
_cell.length_c   1.000
_cell.angle_alpha   90.00
_cell.angle_beta   90.00
_cell.angle_gamma   90.00
#
_symmetry.space_group_name_H-M   'P 1'
#
loop_
_entity.id
_entity.type
_entity.pdbx_description
1 polymer ?
#
loop_
_entity_poly.entity_id
_entity_poly.type
_entity_poly.pdbx_seq_one_letter_code
_entity_poly.pdbx_strand_id
1 'polypeptide(L)'
;MAVVRTGEIRALTGLRIVAALWVVLFHFRPLLWEASPRLEEDLAPLLNSGAQGVDLFFILSGFVLTWNYLDRMGPNWSARATLHFLWLRLSRVWPIYLVTMHLAALWIILTLHVGDVPSPDAEKLTAISYVRQLFMVQLWFEPFFDGTSWDGPAWSISAEWLAYLLFGLLILVIFRIARVSRARTLFMLAFFAALPP
;
A
#
# COMPACT_ATOMS: atom_id res chain seq x y z
N MET A 1 31.93 -6.17 -7.82
CA MET A 1 30.77 -6.47 -8.70
C MET A 1 29.56 -6.71 -7.82
N ALA A 2 28.53 -5.86 -7.90
CA ALA A 2 27.31 -6.05 -7.14
C ALA A 2 26.54 -7.25 -7.71
N VAL A 3 26.46 -8.35 -6.96
CA VAL A 3 25.70 -9.53 -7.34
C VAL A 3 24.26 -9.11 -7.56
N VAL A 4 23.76 -9.24 -8.79
CA VAL A 4 22.34 -9.08 -9.06
C VAL A 4 21.65 -10.31 -8.50
N ARG A 5 20.89 -10.15 -7.41
CA ARG A 5 20.01 -11.21 -6.92
C ARG A 5 18.78 -11.28 -7.83
N THR A 6 18.96 -11.76 -9.06
CA THR A 6 17.85 -12.07 -9.98
C THR A 6 17.22 -13.38 -9.56
N GLY A 7 16.24 -13.31 -8.67
CA GLY A 7 15.41 -14.45 -8.32
C GLY A 7 14.11 -13.96 -7.71
N GLU A 8 13.01 -14.18 -8.41
CA GLU A 8 11.70 -14.06 -7.79
C GLU A 8 11.63 -15.04 -6.61
N ILE A 9 11.37 -14.53 -5.41
CA ILE A 9 11.18 -15.39 -4.24
C ILE A 9 9.74 -15.89 -4.31
N ARG A 10 9.54 -17.07 -4.91
CA ARG A 10 8.21 -17.67 -5.15
C ARG A 10 7.33 -17.72 -3.90
N ALA A 11 7.92 -17.93 -2.72
CA ALA A 11 7.21 -17.92 -1.45
C ALA A 11 6.55 -16.55 -1.15
N LEU A 12 7.22 -15.43 -1.47
CA LEU A 12 6.65 -14.10 -1.30
C LEU A 12 5.52 -13.84 -2.30
N THR A 13 5.64 -14.38 -3.51
CA THR A 13 4.56 -14.29 -4.51
C THR A 13 3.31 -15.04 -4.05
N GLY A 14 3.47 -16.26 -3.53
CA GLY A 14 2.36 -17.02 -2.96
C GLY A 14 1.69 -16.29 -1.79
N LEU A 15 2.49 -15.71 -0.88
CA LEU A 15 1.98 -14.95 0.26
C LEU A 15 1.21 -13.69 -0.16
N ARG A 16 1.66 -13.00 -1.22
CA ARG A 16 0.95 -11.85 -1.79
C ARG A 16 -0.41 -12.25 -2.39
N ILE A 17 -0.52 -13.42 -3.01
CA ILE A 17 -1.81 -13.90 -3.54
C ILE A 17 -2.80 -14.11 -2.39
N VAL A 18 -2.37 -14.75 -1.31
CA VAL A 18 -3.21 -14.94 -0.11
C VAL A 18 -3.63 -13.59 0.45
N ALA A 19 -2.70 -12.64 0.59
CA ALA A 19 -2.99 -11.28 1.04
C ALA A 19 -3.99 -10.55 0.13
N ALA A 20 -3.82 -10.65 -1.20
CA ALA A 20 -4.72 -10.04 -2.18
C ALA A 20 -6.14 -10.58 -2.04
N LEU A 21 -6.30 -11.90 -1.98
CA LEU A 21 -7.60 -12.53 -1.81
C LEU A 21 -8.26 -12.11 -0.51
N TRP A 22 -7.50 -11.99 0.57
CA TRP A 22 -8.03 -11.55 1.86
C TRP A 22 -8.56 -10.11 1.81
N VAL A 23 -7.84 -9.19 1.14
CA VAL A 23 -8.29 -7.80 0.92
C VAL A 23 -9.54 -7.75 0.05
N VAL A 24 -9.62 -8.57 -1.00
CA VAL A 24 -10.82 -8.67 -1.84
C VAL A 24 -12.01 -9.13 -1.00
N LEU A 25 -11.87 -10.22 -0.25
CA LEU A 25 -12.95 -10.72 0.61
C LEU A 25 -13.38 -9.69 1.66
N PHE A 26 -12.44 -8.90 2.20
CA PHE A 26 -12.77 -7.79 3.11
C PHE A 26 -13.66 -6.75 2.45
N HIS A 27 -13.42 -6.38 1.18
CA HIS A 27 -14.25 -5.38 0.49
C HIS A 27 -15.62 -5.93 0.08
N PHE A 28 -15.69 -7.23 -0.25
CA PHE A 28 -16.94 -7.89 -0.64
C PHE A 28 -17.75 -8.43 0.55
N ARG A 29 -17.26 -8.26 1.79
CA ARG A 29 -17.94 -8.74 3.00
C ARG A 29 -19.41 -8.30 3.14
N PRO A 30 -19.84 -7.07 2.80
CA PRO A 30 -21.24 -6.69 2.99
C PRO A 30 -22.16 -7.51 2.08
N LEU A 31 -21.75 -7.74 0.82
CA LEU A 31 -22.46 -8.58 -0.13
C LEU A 31 -22.49 -10.05 0.31
N LEU A 32 -21.42 -10.54 0.93
CA LEU A 32 -21.35 -11.91 1.47
C LEU A 32 -22.30 -12.11 2.65
N TRP A 33 -22.42 -11.12 3.53
CA TRP A 33 -23.34 -11.15 4.67
C TRP A 33 -24.80 -11.07 4.23
N GLU A 34 -25.10 -10.22 3.24
CA GLU A 34 -26.43 -10.16 2.62
C GLU A 34 -26.83 -11.50 1.97
N ALA A 35 -25.87 -12.18 1.32
CA ALA A 35 -26.12 -13.47 0.68
C ALA A 35 -26.31 -14.62 1.69
N SER A 36 -25.64 -14.58 2.84
CA SER A 36 -25.79 -15.59 3.89
C SER A 36 -25.37 -15.05 5.26
N PRO A 37 -26.34 -14.80 6.17
CA PRO A 37 -26.05 -14.39 7.55
C PRO A 37 -25.18 -15.38 8.32
N ARG A 38 -25.22 -16.67 7.95
CA ARG A 38 -24.38 -17.70 8.57
C ARG A 38 -22.88 -17.52 8.27
N LEU A 39 -22.55 -16.97 7.09
CA LEU A 39 -21.14 -16.61 6.77
C LEU A 39 -20.64 -15.47 7.65
N GLU A 40 -21.52 -14.56 8.07
CA GLU A 40 -21.17 -13.51 9.02
C GLU A 40 -20.77 -14.12 10.36
N GLU A 41 -21.62 -14.96 10.94
CA GLU A 41 -21.36 -15.60 12.23
C GLU A 41 -20.05 -16.40 12.25
N ASP A 42 -19.81 -17.21 11.21
CA ASP A 42 -18.67 -18.13 11.16
C ASP A 42 -17.36 -17.45 10.74
N LEU A 43 -17.40 -16.43 9.86
CA LEU A 43 -16.21 -15.86 9.22
C LEU A 43 -15.96 -14.38 9.53
N ALA A 44 -16.82 -13.70 10.30
CA ALA A 44 -16.63 -12.29 10.67
C ALA A 44 -15.23 -11.99 11.24
N PRO A 45 -14.64 -12.78 12.17
CA PRO A 45 -13.31 -12.47 12.71
C PRO A 45 -12.22 -12.43 11.64
N LEU A 46 -12.30 -13.35 10.66
CA LEU A 46 -11.34 -13.45 9.57
C LEU A 46 -11.57 -12.33 8.55
N LEU A 47 -12.81 -12.14 8.10
CA LEU A 47 -13.14 -11.17 7.05
C LEU A 47 -12.98 -9.73 7.53
N ASN A 48 -13.32 -9.42 8.79
CA ASN A 48 -13.14 -8.08 9.35
C ASN A 48 -11.67 -7.71 9.53
N SER A 49 -10.79 -8.70 9.64
CA SER A 49 -9.35 -8.50 9.76
C SER A 49 -8.62 -8.37 8.42
N GLY A 50 -9.33 -8.40 7.28
CA GLY A 50 -8.67 -8.40 5.97
C GLY A 50 -7.93 -7.11 5.59
N ALA A 51 -8.11 -6.02 6.34
CA ALA A 51 -7.22 -4.86 6.29
C ALA A 51 -5.74 -5.23 6.56
N GLN A 52 -5.47 -6.25 7.38
CA GLN A 52 -4.13 -6.75 7.65
C GLN A 52 -3.43 -7.32 6.39
N GLY A 53 -4.20 -7.70 5.36
CA GLY A 53 -3.63 -8.07 4.07
C GLY A 53 -2.83 -6.93 3.44
N VAL A 54 -3.28 -5.68 3.62
CA VAL A 54 -2.56 -4.48 3.15
C VAL A 54 -1.27 -4.29 3.94
N ASP A 55 -1.29 -4.46 5.26
CA ASP A 55 -0.09 -4.39 6.11
C ASP A 55 0.96 -5.42 5.68
N LEU A 56 0.51 -6.63 5.35
CA LEU A 56 1.38 -7.67 4.84
C LEU A 56 2.01 -7.28 3.49
N PHE A 57 1.25 -6.64 2.58
CA PHE A 57 1.84 -6.08 1.36
C PHE A 57 2.95 -5.07 1.65
N PHE A 58 2.74 -4.15 2.58
CA PHE A 58 3.75 -3.17 2.97
C PHE A 58 5.01 -3.82 3.54
N ILE A 59 4.87 -4.80 4.42
CA ILE A 59 6.00 -5.54 5.01
C ILE A 59 6.78 -6.27 3.91
N LEU A 60 6.10 -6.99 3.02
CA LEU A 60 6.73 -7.72 1.92
C LEU A 60 7.39 -6.79 0.91
N SER A 61 6.78 -5.65 0.60
CA SER A 61 7.35 -4.62 -0.26
C SER A 61 8.61 -4.03 0.37
N GLY A 62 8.57 -3.65 1.65
CA GLY A 62 9.73 -3.14 2.39
C GLY A 62 10.89 -4.14 2.44
N PHE A 63 10.59 -5.42 2.67
CA PHE A 63 11.59 -6.49 2.64
C PHE A 63 12.23 -6.62 1.25
N VAL A 64 11.43 -6.73 0.18
CA VAL A 64 11.95 -6.89 -1.18
C VAL A 64 12.72 -5.67 -1.65
N LEU A 65 12.27 -4.47 -1.30
CA LEU A 65 12.98 -3.23 -1.57
C LEU A 65 14.34 -3.21 -0.89
N THR A 66 14.36 -3.45 0.42
CA THR A 66 15.60 -3.47 1.19
C THR A 66 16.54 -4.54 0.63
N TRP A 67 16.07 -5.77 0.41
CA TRP A 67 16.87 -6.86 -0.15
C TRP A 67 17.54 -6.53 -1.49
N ASN A 68 16.87 -5.77 -2.36
CA ASN A 68 17.38 -5.46 -3.70
C ASN A 68 18.25 -4.18 -3.74
N TYR A 69 17.98 -3.21 -2.86
CA TYR A 69 18.59 -1.88 -2.93
C TYR A 69 19.55 -1.56 -1.79
N LEU A 70 19.61 -2.36 -0.72
CA LEU A 70 20.46 -2.10 0.44
C LEU A 70 21.93 -1.87 0.07
N ASP A 71 22.55 -2.80 -0.67
CA ASP A 71 23.96 -2.66 -1.04
C ASP A 71 24.19 -1.64 -2.17
N ARG A 72 23.15 -1.28 -2.92
CA ARG A 72 23.24 -0.36 -4.08
C ARG A 72 23.08 1.10 -3.68
N MET A 73 22.16 1.39 -2.76
CA MET A 73 21.79 2.74 -2.33
C MET A 73 22.18 3.02 -0.88
N GLY A 74 22.46 2.01 -0.08
CA GLY A 74 22.80 2.14 1.33
C GLY A 74 24.17 2.74 1.64
N PRO A 75 25.26 2.40 0.90
CA PRO A 75 26.60 2.91 1.23
C PRO A 75 26.70 4.44 1.17
N ASN A 76 26.27 5.04 0.07
CA ASN A 76 26.35 6.49 -0.18
C ASN A 76 25.06 6.99 -0.82
N TRP A 77 24.62 8.18 -0.42
CA TRP A 77 23.49 8.82 -1.05
C TRP A 77 23.81 9.21 -2.50
N SER A 78 22.87 8.97 -3.41
CA SER A 78 22.96 9.37 -4.80
C SER A 78 21.60 9.80 -5.32
N ALA A 79 21.51 11.08 -5.71
CA ALA A 79 20.30 11.62 -6.33
C ALA A 79 19.92 10.84 -7.60
N ARG A 80 20.91 10.50 -8.44
CA ARG A 80 20.67 9.73 -9.67
C ARG A 80 20.09 8.35 -9.38
N ALA A 81 20.65 7.62 -8.41
CA ALA A 81 20.15 6.30 -8.06
C ALA A 81 18.75 6.36 -7.45
N THR A 82 18.48 7.39 -6.64
CA THR A 82 17.17 7.63 -6.01
C THR A 82 16.11 7.99 -7.05
N LEU A 83 16.40 8.90 -7.98
CA LEU A 83 15.48 9.28 -9.05
C LEU A 83 15.20 8.10 -10.00
N HIS A 84 16.23 7.32 -10.35
CA HIS A 84 16.05 6.11 -11.15
C HIS A 84 15.18 5.07 -10.42
N PHE A 85 15.38 4.90 -9.12
CA PHE A 85 14.53 4.06 -8.29
C PHE A 85 13.06 4.52 -8.30
N LEU A 86 12.81 5.82 -8.04
CA LEU A 86 11.47 6.39 -8.03
C LEU A 86 10.79 6.26 -9.39
N TRP A 87 11.53 6.50 -10.47
CA TRP A 87 11.01 6.37 -11.84
C TRP A 87 10.53 4.95 -12.14
N LEU A 88 11.31 3.92 -11.77
CA LEU A 88 10.93 2.51 -11.96
C LEU A 88 9.69 2.11 -11.15
N ARG A 89 9.46 2.76 -10.00
CA ARG A 89 8.28 2.50 -9.15
C ARG A 89 7.06 3.23 -9.69
N LEU A 90 7.23 4.49 -10.06
CA LEU A 90 6.18 5.31 -10.65
C LEU A 90 5.70 4.67 -11.96
N SER A 91 6.60 4.31 -12.87
CA SER A 91 6.22 3.71 -14.16
C SER A 91 5.46 2.39 -14.04
N ARG A 92 5.64 1.68 -12.92
CA ARG A 92 4.93 0.43 -12.62
C ARG A 92 3.52 0.66 -12.09
N VAL A 93 3.34 1.64 -11.19
CA VAL A 93 2.07 1.83 -10.46
C VAL A 93 1.18 2.88 -11.13
N TRP A 94 1.78 3.94 -11.66
CA TRP A 94 1.09 5.10 -12.24
C TRP A 94 0.09 4.76 -13.35
N PRO A 95 0.42 3.91 -14.35
CA PRO A 95 -0.50 3.66 -15.46
C PRO A 95 -1.80 2.99 -15.03
N ILE A 96 -1.70 1.92 -14.22
CA ILE A 96 -2.88 1.19 -13.76
C ILE A 96 -3.71 2.03 -12.79
N TYR A 97 -3.04 2.78 -11.90
CA TYR A 97 -3.69 3.68 -10.96
C TYR A 97 -4.53 4.74 -11.67
N LEU A 98 -3.99 5.36 -12.72
CA LEU A 98 -4.74 6.36 -13.50
C LEU A 98 -5.98 5.75 -14.12
N VAL A 99 -5.87 4.54 -14.69
CA VAL A 99 -7.01 3.85 -15.29
C VAL A 99 -8.10 3.58 -14.26
N THR A 100 -7.77 2.99 -13.10
CA THR A 100 -8.78 2.68 -12.07
C THR A 100 -9.40 3.96 -11.50
N MET A 101 -8.59 4.98 -11.26
CA MET A 101 -9.05 6.29 -10.79
C MET A 101 -10.06 6.94 -11.75
N HIS A 102 -9.76 6.95 -13.06
CA HIS A 102 -10.66 7.55 -14.06
C HIS A 102 -11.93 6.72 -14.25
N LEU A 103 -11.83 5.40 -14.20
CA LEU A 103 -13.00 4.51 -14.27
C LEU A 103 -13.92 4.70 -13.06
N ALA A 104 -13.34 4.81 -11.86
CA ALA A 104 -14.09 5.07 -10.64
C ALA A 104 -14.75 6.46 -10.67
N ALA A 105 -14.02 7.49 -11.12
CA ALA A 105 -14.58 8.83 -11.27
C ALA A 105 -15.71 8.88 -12.31
N LEU A 106 -15.53 8.22 -13.47
CA LEU A 106 -16.57 8.12 -14.50
C LEU A 106 -17.81 7.41 -13.96
N TRP A 107 -17.63 6.28 -13.27
CA TRP A 107 -18.72 5.54 -12.66
C TRP A 107 -19.53 6.43 -11.70
N ILE A 108 -18.86 7.13 -10.78
CA ILE A 108 -19.51 8.03 -9.82
C ILE A 108 -20.28 9.15 -10.53
N ILE A 109 -19.66 9.79 -11.54
CA ILE A 109 -20.31 10.87 -12.30
C ILE A 109 -21.58 10.36 -13.00
N LEU A 110 -21.52 9.19 -13.62
CA LEU A 110 -22.67 8.58 -14.28
C LEU A 110 -23.79 8.23 -13.28
N THR A 111 -23.46 7.64 -12.14
CA THR A 111 -24.48 7.29 -11.13
C THR A 111 -25.15 8.52 -10.52
N LEU A 112 -24.41 9.62 -10.34
CA LEU A 112 -24.94 10.86 -9.80
C LEU A 112 -25.84 11.63 -10.78
N HIS A 113 -25.55 11.59 -12.08
CA HIS A 113 -26.27 12.41 -13.09
C HIS A 113 -27.31 11.62 -13.89
N VAL A 114 -27.18 10.30 -13.96
CA VAL A 114 -28.04 9.43 -14.78
C VAL A 114 -28.79 8.40 -13.94
N GLY A 115 -28.18 7.90 -12.87
CA GLY A 115 -28.71 6.79 -12.08
C GLY A 115 -29.57 7.17 -10.87
N ASP A 116 -29.63 8.45 -10.48
CA ASP A 116 -30.28 8.94 -9.25
C ASP A 116 -29.91 8.13 -7.99
N VAL A 117 -28.69 7.59 -7.93
CA VAL A 117 -28.19 6.88 -6.75
C VAL A 117 -27.55 7.89 -5.81
N PRO A 118 -28.12 8.15 -4.62
CA PRO A 118 -27.51 9.08 -3.67
C PRO A 118 -26.16 8.51 -3.23
N SER A 119 -25.08 9.25 -3.46
CA SER A 119 -23.79 8.98 -2.84
C SER A 119 -23.66 9.90 -1.62
N PRO A 120 -23.69 9.36 -0.38
CA PRO A 120 -23.58 10.15 0.85
C PRO A 120 -22.31 11.01 0.92
N ASP A 121 -21.28 10.65 0.14
CA ASP A 121 -19.98 11.32 0.10
C ASP A 121 -19.78 12.18 -1.15
N ALA A 122 -20.81 12.37 -2.00
CA ALA A 122 -20.71 13.16 -3.22
C ALA A 122 -20.20 14.59 -2.97
N GLU A 123 -20.59 15.21 -1.86
CA GLU A 123 -20.16 16.56 -1.47
C GLU A 123 -18.66 16.66 -1.18
N LYS A 124 -18.02 15.53 -0.82
CA LYS A 124 -16.58 15.43 -0.55
C LYS A 124 -15.75 15.23 -1.82
N LEU A 125 -16.39 14.85 -2.93
CA LEU A 125 -15.75 14.60 -4.22
C LEU A 125 -15.62 15.91 -5.02
N THR A 126 -14.55 16.64 -4.73
CA THR A 126 -14.26 17.94 -5.34
C THR A 126 -13.16 17.85 -6.40
N ALA A 127 -13.00 18.91 -7.19
CA ALA A 127 -11.86 19.03 -8.09
C ALA A 127 -10.52 18.98 -7.33
N ILE A 128 -10.48 19.48 -6.09
CA ILE A 128 -9.28 19.43 -5.25
C ILE A 128 -8.96 17.99 -4.85
N SER A 129 -9.96 17.21 -4.43
CA SER A 129 -9.72 15.80 -4.08
C SER A 129 -9.32 14.98 -5.29
N TYR A 130 -9.85 15.30 -6.48
CA TYR A 130 -9.43 14.69 -7.74
C TYR A 130 -7.94 14.97 -8.04
N VAL A 131 -7.52 16.24 -7.90
CA VAL A 131 -6.11 16.62 -8.10
C VAL A 131 -5.20 15.96 -7.07
N ARG A 132 -5.60 15.91 -5.79
CA ARG A 132 -4.84 15.20 -4.76
C ARG A 132 -4.65 13.72 -5.12
N GLN A 133 -5.68 13.08 -5.65
CA GLN A 133 -5.61 11.70 -6.09
C GLN A 133 -4.75 11.55 -7.35
N LEU A 134 -4.83 12.49 -8.30
CA LEU A 134 -3.94 12.56 -9.45
C LEU A 134 -2.46 12.72 -9.08
N PHE A 135 -2.11 13.05 -7.84
CA PHE A 135 -0.72 13.07 -7.40
C PHE A 135 -0.41 12.01 -6.33
N MET A 136 -1.35 11.08 -6.07
CA MET A 136 -1.25 10.07 -5.00
C MET A 136 -0.97 10.67 -3.61
N VAL A 137 -1.45 11.88 -3.35
CA VAL A 137 -1.17 12.64 -2.11
C VAL A 137 -2.41 12.82 -1.23
N GLN A 138 -3.50 12.11 -1.52
CA GLN A 138 -4.80 12.30 -0.86
C GLN A 138 -4.78 11.97 0.64
N LEU A 139 -3.87 11.13 1.11
CA LEU A 139 -3.76 10.77 2.53
C LEU A 139 -2.59 11.43 3.28
N TRP A 140 -1.77 12.24 2.62
CA TRP A 140 -0.53 12.72 3.25
C TRP A 140 -0.76 13.73 4.38
N PHE A 141 -1.90 14.41 4.34
CA PHE A 141 -2.26 15.47 5.28
C PHE A 141 -3.52 15.17 6.08
N GLU A 142 -4.09 13.98 5.89
CA GLU A 142 -5.31 13.56 6.57
C GLU A 142 -4.97 12.45 7.58
N PRO A 143 -5.45 12.53 8.83
CA PRO A 143 -5.13 11.55 9.88
C PRO A 143 -5.77 10.17 9.64
N PHE A 144 -6.85 10.12 8.85
CA PHE A 144 -7.56 8.90 8.50
C PHE A 144 -8.24 9.08 7.13
N PHE A 145 -8.66 7.97 6.54
CA PHE A 145 -9.45 7.99 5.30
C PHE A 145 -10.83 8.60 5.58
N ASP A 146 -11.08 9.79 5.03
CA ASP A 146 -12.26 10.62 5.28
C ASP A 146 -13.36 10.50 4.21
N GLY A 147 -13.13 9.65 3.21
CA GLY A 147 -14.01 9.47 2.05
C GLY A 147 -13.74 10.42 0.89
N THR A 148 -12.73 11.29 0.96
CA THR A 148 -12.39 12.24 -0.13
C THR A 148 -11.60 11.59 -1.29
N SER A 149 -11.89 10.35 -1.63
CA SER A 149 -11.19 9.60 -2.68
C SER A 149 -12.16 9.10 -3.74
N TRP A 150 -11.95 9.52 -4.98
CA TRP A 150 -12.69 9.09 -6.18
C TRP A 150 -12.52 7.58 -6.45
N ASP A 151 -11.35 7.03 -6.16
CA ASP A 151 -11.11 5.59 -6.06
C ASP A 151 -10.78 5.25 -4.60
N GLY A 152 -11.79 4.78 -3.86
CA GLY A 152 -11.70 4.53 -2.42
C GLY A 152 -10.59 3.56 -2.03
N PRO A 153 -10.55 2.34 -2.59
CA PRO A 153 -9.49 1.35 -2.32
C PRO A 153 -8.07 1.81 -2.66
N ALA A 154 -7.89 2.83 -3.51
CA ALA A 154 -6.58 3.32 -3.93
C ALA A 154 -5.84 4.16 -2.87
N TRP A 155 -6.39 4.30 -1.66
CA TRP A 155 -5.74 4.96 -0.53
C TRP A 155 -4.36 4.36 -0.19
N SER A 156 -4.24 3.04 -0.28
CA SER A 156 -2.99 2.32 0.03
C SER A 156 -1.84 2.71 -0.91
N ILE A 157 -2.15 3.08 -2.15
CA ILE A 157 -1.17 3.55 -3.13
C ILE A 157 -0.59 4.92 -2.74
N SER A 158 -1.39 5.78 -2.10
CA SER A 158 -0.89 7.06 -1.57
C SER A 158 0.17 6.86 -0.48
N ALA A 159 -0.08 5.91 0.42
CA ALA A 159 0.86 5.54 1.47
C ALA A 159 2.11 4.83 0.88
N GLU A 160 1.93 3.96 -0.12
CA GLU A 160 3.04 3.32 -0.84
C GLU A 160 3.92 4.34 -1.56
N TRP A 161 3.33 5.35 -2.19
CA TRP A 161 4.05 6.42 -2.84
C TRP A 161 4.89 7.23 -1.85
N LEU A 162 4.32 7.59 -0.70
CA LEU A 162 5.07 8.24 0.38
C LEU A 162 6.23 7.36 0.87
N ALA A 163 5.99 6.07 1.07
CA ALA A 163 7.02 5.13 1.48
C ALA A 163 8.18 5.05 0.47
N TYR A 164 7.90 5.09 -0.83
CA TYR A 164 8.93 5.13 -1.87
C TYR A 164 9.76 6.41 -1.86
N LEU A 165 9.12 7.57 -1.64
CA LEU A 165 9.84 8.84 -1.52
C LEU A 165 10.78 8.85 -0.30
N LEU A 166 10.30 8.33 0.83
CA LEU A 166 11.11 8.21 2.05
C LEU A 166 12.19 7.14 1.94
N PHE A 167 11.99 6.11 1.11
CA PHE A 167 12.90 4.98 0.99
C PHE A 167 14.35 5.38 0.67
N GLY A 168 14.55 6.42 -0.15
CA GLY A 168 15.89 6.91 -0.49
C GLY A 168 16.71 7.36 0.73
N LEU A 169 16.06 7.87 1.78
CA LEU A 169 16.69 8.23 3.04
C LEU A 169 16.70 7.05 4.02
N LEU A 170 15.58 6.33 4.12
CA LEU A 170 15.45 5.19 5.02
C LEU A 170 16.51 4.11 4.72
N ILE A 171 16.82 3.85 3.46
CA ILE A 171 17.80 2.83 3.08
C ILE A 171 19.21 3.15 3.59
N LEU A 172 19.57 4.43 3.73
CA LEU A 172 20.84 4.86 4.30
C LEU A 172 20.93 4.55 5.80
N VAL A 173 19.83 4.80 6.51
CA VAL A 173 19.69 4.51 7.95
C VAL A 173 19.72 2.99 8.17
N ILE A 174 18.92 2.25 7.41
CA ILE A 174 18.85 0.79 7.46
C ILE A 174 20.23 0.17 7.17
N PHE A 175 20.97 0.68 6.19
CA PHE A 175 22.33 0.21 5.89
C PHE A 175 23.29 0.39 7.07
N ARG A 176 23.27 1.54 7.73
CA ARG A 176 24.12 1.82 8.90
C ARG A 176 23.74 0.92 10.08
N ILE A 177 22.45 0.78 10.35
CA ILE A 177 21.94 -0.10 11.40
C ILE A 177 22.35 -1.55 11.10
N ALA A 178 22.15 -2.06 9.89
CA ALA A 178 22.48 -3.43 9.52
C ALA A 178 23.98 -3.76 9.60
N ARG A 179 24.85 -2.75 9.48
CA ARG A 179 26.30 -2.89 9.62
C ARG A 179 26.78 -2.88 11.07
N VAL A 180 26.08 -2.16 11.95
CA VAL A 180 26.45 -1.97 13.36
C VAL A 180 25.75 -3.00 14.26
N SER A 181 24.51 -3.33 13.95
CA SER A 181 23.69 -4.24 14.75
C SER A 181 23.83 -5.68 14.25
N ARG A 182 23.92 -6.62 15.20
CA ARG A 182 23.78 -8.04 14.88
C ARG A 182 22.29 -8.34 14.74
N ALA A 183 21.92 -9.27 13.85
CA ALA A 183 20.53 -9.68 13.64
C ALA A 183 19.80 -10.04 14.95
N ARG A 184 20.53 -10.63 15.91
CA ARG A 184 20.02 -10.94 17.26
C ARG A 184 19.58 -9.70 18.04
N THR A 185 20.32 -8.60 17.95
CA THR A 185 20.00 -7.34 18.64
C THR A 185 18.75 -6.71 18.04
N LEU A 186 18.61 -6.72 16.72
CA LEU A 186 17.40 -6.25 16.05
C LEU A 186 16.18 -7.11 16.42
N PHE A 187 16.36 -8.42 16.49
CA PHE A 187 15.29 -9.34 16.90
C PHE A 187 14.86 -9.09 18.35
N MET A 188 15.82 -8.88 19.27
CA MET A 188 15.52 -8.53 20.66
C MET A 188 14.82 -7.18 20.77
N LEU A 189 15.28 -6.15 20.05
CA LEU A 189 14.62 -4.84 20.05
C LEU A 189 13.19 -4.92 19.48
N ALA A 190 12.99 -5.67 18.41
CA ALA A 190 11.66 -5.90 17.84
C ALA A 190 10.75 -6.64 18.83
N PHE A 191 11.28 -7.66 19.52
CA PHE A 191 10.54 -8.40 20.54
C PHE A 191 10.13 -7.49 21.71
N PHE A 192 11.06 -6.68 22.24
CA PHE A 192 10.76 -5.75 23.34
C PHE A 192 9.81 -4.62 22.92
N ALA A 193 9.91 -4.12 21.68
CA ALA A 193 8.99 -3.11 21.16
C ALA A 193 7.58 -3.65 20.89
N ALA A 194 7.42 -4.96 20.69
CA ALA A 194 6.14 -5.62 20.50
C ALA A 194 5.48 -6.05 21.81
N LEU A 195 6.17 -5.93 22.96
CA LEU A 195 5.54 -6.13 24.26
C LEU A 195 4.59 -4.95 24.53
N PRO A 196 3.35 -5.22 24.98
CA PRO A 196 2.48 -4.15 25.45
C PRO A 196 3.14 -3.42 26.65
N PRO A 197 2.94 -2.10 26.78
CA PRO A 197 3.46 -1.32 27.90
C PRO A 197 2.93 -1.78 29.26
#